data_AF-A0A517S7X1-F1
#
_entry.id   AF-A0A517S7X1-F1
#
_cell.length_a   1.000
_cell.length_b   1.000
_cell.length_c   1.000
_cell.angle_alpha   90.00
_cell.angle_beta   90.00
_cell.angle_gamma   90.00
#
_symmetry.space_group_name_H-M   'P 1'
#
loop_
_entity.id
_entity.type
_entity.pdbx_description
1 polymer ?
#
loop_
_entity_poly.entity_id
_entity_poly.type
_entity_poly.pdbx_seq_one_letter_code
_entity_poly.pdbx_strand_id
1 'polypeptide(L)'
;MNAHDALKITINGGQFVCMAYLADLSDADLMRRAAPGINHINWQVGHLILSDHDHISAILPGSMPPLPEGFARAYSRETAGFDDPASFFHKSVLLEVFHQQRAALLTALDSVSAEGLEQASPDRFQSFAPVWANLFELAGSHWLMHCGQWAVVRRQIGKPPLF
;
A
#
# COMPACT_ATOMS: atom_id res chain seq x y z
N MET A 1 11.84 4.74 22.74
CA MET A 1 11.52 4.43 21.34
C MET A 1 12.40 3.27 20.93
N ASN A 2 11.81 2.16 20.50
CA ASN A 2 12.50 0.99 19.94
C ASN A 2 12.21 0.82 18.43
N ALA A 3 12.67 -0.27 17.82
CA ALA A 3 12.44 -0.53 16.38
C ALA A 3 10.95 -0.63 16.02
N HIS A 4 10.14 -1.32 16.84
CA HIS A 4 8.68 -1.40 16.65
C HIS A 4 8.02 -0.03 16.69
N ASP A 5 8.41 0.82 17.65
CA ASP A 5 7.89 2.18 17.77
C ASP A 5 8.19 2.99 16.49
N ALA A 6 9.42 2.91 15.98
CA ALA A 6 9.82 3.59 14.76
C ALA A 6 9.04 3.10 13.53
N LEU A 7 8.85 1.78 13.39
CA LEU A 7 8.05 1.19 12.31
C LEU A 7 6.59 1.63 12.41
N LYS A 8 5.98 1.60 13.60
CA LYS A 8 4.62 2.09 13.83
C LYS A 8 4.48 3.56 13.49
N ILE A 9 5.45 4.41 13.82
CA ILE A 9 5.45 5.82 13.44
C ILE A 9 5.41 5.97 11.92
N THR A 10 6.25 5.26 11.19
CA THR A 10 6.29 5.30 9.72
C THR A 10 4.99 4.78 9.10
N ILE A 11 4.48 3.64 9.56
CA ILE A 11 3.25 3.01 9.07
C ILE A 11 2.04 3.93 9.31
N ASN A 12 1.91 4.48 10.52
CA ASN A 12 0.80 5.35 10.89
C ASN A 12 0.90 6.71 10.19
N GLY A 13 2.10 7.27 10.06
CA GLY A 13 2.34 8.51 9.32
C GLY A 13 1.99 8.37 7.84
N GLY A 14 2.43 7.27 7.21
CA GLY A 14 2.07 6.94 5.84
C GLY A 14 0.56 6.80 5.67
N GLN A 15 -0.11 6.03 6.55
CA GLN A 15 -1.57 5.90 6.54
C GLN A 15 -2.28 7.24 6.68
N PHE A 16 -1.87 8.09 7.61
CA PHE A 16 -2.47 9.41 7.81
C PHE A 16 -2.43 10.25 6.53
N VAL A 17 -1.26 10.36 5.89
CA VAL A 17 -1.09 11.10 4.64
C VAL A 17 -1.94 10.48 3.52
N CYS A 18 -1.86 9.16 3.35
CA CYS A 18 -2.58 8.45 2.28
C CYS A 18 -4.10 8.61 2.39
N MET A 19 -4.64 8.44 3.59
CA MET A 19 -6.08 8.55 3.81
C MET A 19 -6.55 9.99 3.60
N ALA A 20 -5.75 11.01 3.97
CA ALA A 20 -6.07 12.40 3.67
C ALA A 20 -6.15 12.66 2.15
N TYR A 21 -5.19 12.12 1.37
CA TYR A 21 -5.21 12.24 -0.08
C TYR A 21 -6.42 11.56 -0.72
N LEU A 22 -6.82 10.39 -0.21
CA LEU A 22 -7.92 9.62 -0.77
C LEU A 22 -9.30 10.12 -0.32
N ALA A 23 -9.41 10.82 0.82
CA ALA A 23 -10.68 11.13 1.48
C ALA A 23 -11.74 11.75 0.54
N ASP A 24 -11.36 12.75 -0.24
CA ASP A 24 -12.26 13.53 -1.10
C ASP A 24 -12.15 13.18 -2.60
N LEU A 25 -11.50 12.07 -2.96
CA LEU A 25 -11.43 11.58 -4.34
C LEU A 25 -12.57 10.59 -4.64
N SER A 26 -13.26 10.75 -5.75
CA SER A 26 -14.26 9.80 -6.27
C SER A 26 -13.61 8.65 -7.05
N ASP A 27 -14.34 7.56 -7.31
CA ASP A 27 -13.85 6.48 -8.20
C ASP A 27 -13.33 7.01 -9.55
N ALA A 28 -14.02 8.00 -10.13
CA ALA A 28 -13.59 8.64 -11.38
C ALA A 28 -12.26 9.41 -11.20
N ASP A 29 -12.05 10.05 -10.06
CA ASP A 29 -10.77 10.70 -9.75
C ASP A 29 -9.65 9.66 -9.60
N LEU A 30 -9.95 8.49 -9.03
CA LEU A 30 -8.96 7.41 -8.85
C LEU A 30 -8.48 6.82 -10.19
N MET A 31 -9.22 6.99 -11.28
CA MET A 31 -8.80 6.55 -12.61
C MET A 31 -7.86 7.55 -13.30
N ARG A 32 -7.52 8.67 -12.66
CA ARG A 32 -6.57 9.64 -13.23
C ARG A 32 -5.11 9.27 -12.98
N ARG A 33 -4.25 9.69 -13.91
CA ARG A 33 -2.80 9.47 -13.92
C ARG A 33 -2.09 10.79 -13.68
N ALA A 34 -1.03 10.77 -12.86
CA ALA A 34 -0.23 11.96 -12.57
C ALA A 34 0.51 12.49 -13.81
N ALA A 35 0.93 11.60 -14.71
CA ALA A 35 1.54 11.92 -16.00
C ALA A 35 1.37 10.72 -16.96
N PRO A 36 1.58 10.90 -18.28
CA PRO A 36 1.65 9.77 -19.21
C PRO A 36 2.64 8.71 -18.73
N GLY A 37 2.26 7.43 -18.83
CA GLY A 37 3.09 6.31 -18.39
C GLY A 37 3.10 6.03 -16.88
N ILE A 38 2.44 6.85 -16.06
CA ILE A 38 2.23 6.57 -14.63
C ILE A 38 0.89 5.83 -14.45
N ASN A 39 0.86 4.80 -13.61
CA ASN A 39 -0.36 4.06 -13.25
C ASN A 39 -1.43 5.00 -12.67
N HIS A 40 -2.71 4.71 -12.85
CA HIS A 40 -3.76 5.51 -12.20
C HIS A 40 -3.87 5.18 -10.71
N ILE A 41 -4.46 6.09 -9.91
CA ILE A 41 -4.51 5.95 -8.44
C ILE A 41 -5.20 4.65 -8.00
N ASN A 42 -6.29 4.23 -8.66
CA ASN A 42 -7.00 2.99 -8.31
C ASN A 42 -6.05 1.79 -8.36
N TRP A 43 -5.30 1.64 -9.46
CA TRP A 43 -4.32 0.56 -9.59
C TRP A 43 -3.25 0.66 -8.51
N GLN A 44 -2.75 1.87 -8.24
CA GLN A 44 -1.72 2.07 -7.20
C GLN A 44 -2.22 1.65 -5.82
N VAL A 45 -3.44 2.03 -5.42
CA VAL A 45 -4.00 1.64 -4.11
C VAL A 45 -4.16 0.13 -4.01
N GLY A 46 -4.72 -0.52 -5.02
CA GLY A 46 -4.88 -1.98 -4.99
C GLY A 46 -3.53 -2.72 -5.04
N HIS A 47 -2.57 -2.22 -5.82
CA HIS A 47 -1.20 -2.75 -5.86
C HIS A 47 -0.52 -2.63 -4.49
N LEU A 48 -0.64 -1.48 -3.82
CA LEU A 48 -0.08 -1.26 -2.50
C LEU A 48 -0.65 -2.21 -1.45
N ILE A 49 -1.97 -2.45 -1.48
CA ILE A 49 -2.64 -3.45 -0.62
C ILE A 49 -2.11 -4.86 -0.91
N LEU A 50 -1.98 -5.22 -2.18
CA LEU A 50 -1.45 -6.53 -2.61
C LEU A 50 0.02 -6.71 -2.17
N SER A 51 0.83 -5.65 -2.27
CA SER A 51 2.22 -5.64 -1.80
C SER A 51 2.31 -5.83 -0.29
N ASP A 52 1.55 -5.06 0.50
CA ASP A 52 1.51 -5.22 1.97
C ASP A 52 1.14 -6.67 2.34
N HIS A 53 0.14 -7.24 1.67
CA HIS A 53 -0.27 -8.63 1.86
C HIS A 53 0.85 -9.63 1.52
N ASP A 54 1.48 -9.53 0.34
CA ASP A 54 2.52 -10.46 -0.13
C ASP A 54 3.80 -10.36 0.71
N HIS A 55 4.21 -9.14 1.08
CA HIS A 55 5.40 -8.92 1.90
C HIS A 55 5.27 -9.60 3.26
N ILE A 56 4.17 -9.34 3.98
CA ILE A 56 3.99 -9.87 5.34
C ILE A 56 3.68 -11.36 5.31
N SER A 57 2.88 -11.84 4.36
CA SER A 57 2.58 -13.28 4.24
C SER A 57 3.81 -14.12 3.92
N ALA A 58 4.84 -13.54 3.28
CA ALA A 58 6.07 -14.24 2.95
C ALA A 58 6.97 -14.50 4.16
N ILE A 59 6.91 -13.65 5.18
CA ILE A 59 7.69 -13.79 6.41
C ILE A 59 6.87 -14.37 7.56
N LEU A 60 5.55 -14.17 7.53
CA LEU A 60 4.61 -14.63 8.54
C LEU A 60 3.37 -15.27 7.86
N PRO A 61 3.48 -16.50 7.33
CA PRO A 61 2.36 -17.17 6.69
C PRO A 61 1.13 -17.27 7.60
N GLY A 62 -0.04 -16.89 7.08
CA GLY A 62 -1.31 -16.93 7.82
C GLY A 62 -1.60 -15.71 8.72
N SER A 63 -0.69 -14.73 8.77
CA SER A 63 -0.89 -13.50 9.57
C SER A 63 -1.78 -12.47 8.90
N MET A 64 -1.92 -12.52 7.56
CA MET A 64 -2.72 -11.57 6.79
C MET A 64 -4.06 -12.18 6.36
N PRO A 65 -5.17 -11.42 6.39
CA PRO A 65 -6.46 -11.89 5.92
C PRO A 65 -6.42 -12.14 4.41
N PRO A 66 -7.27 -13.05 3.88
CA PRO A 66 -7.34 -13.30 2.45
C PRO A 66 -7.79 -12.05 1.70
N LEU A 67 -7.23 -11.84 0.51
CA LEU A 67 -7.69 -10.81 -0.41
C LEU A 67 -8.98 -11.27 -1.13
N PRO A 68 -9.86 -10.35 -1.56
CA PRO A 68 -11.04 -10.69 -2.35
C PRO A 68 -10.70 -11.51 -3.61
N GLU A 69 -11.66 -12.30 -4.07
CA GLU A 69 -11.50 -13.07 -5.31
C GLU A 69 -11.14 -12.15 -6.48
N GLY A 70 -10.11 -12.51 -7.25
CA GLY A 70 -9.66 -11.74 -8.40
C GLY A 70 -8.82 -10.49 -8.06
N PHE A 71 -8.66 -10.12 -6.79
CA PHE A 71 -7.90 -8.93 -6.39
C PHE A 71 -6.44 -8.95 -6.88
N ALA A 72 -5.73 -10.07 -6.66
CA ALA A 72 -4.34 -10.21 -7.09
C ALA A 72 -4.17 -10.07 -8.61
N ARG A 73 -5.14 -10.57 -9.39
CA ARG A 73 -5.16 -10.44 -10.86
C ARG A 73 -5.47 -9.00 -11.28
N ALA A 74 -6.41 -8.34 -10.62
CA ALA A 74 -6.80 -6.97 -10.95
C ALA A 74 -5.65 -5.97 -10.73
N TYR A 75 -4.78 -6.22 -9.76
CA TYR A 75 -3.68 -5.31 -9.39
C TYR A 75 -2.29 -5.87 -9.69
N SER A 76 -2.20 -6.71 -10.72
CA SER A 76 -0.94 -7.25 -11.23
C SER A 76 -0.26 -6.28 -12.21
N ARG A 77 0.99 -6.59 -12.59
CA ARG A 77 1.74 -5.77 -13.56
C ARG A 77 1.07 -5.76 -14.94
N GLU A 78 0.40 -6.84 -15.30
CA GLU A 78 -0.28 -7.04 -16.57
C GLU A 78 -1.48 -6.09 -16.75
N THR A 79 -2.13 -5.67 -15.66
CA THR A 79 -3.29 -4.76 -15.68
C THR A 79 -2.94 -3.29 -15.47
N ALA A 80 -1.66 -2.96 -15.21
CA ALA A 80 -1.22 -1.60 -14.87
C ALA A 80 -1.53 -0.54 -15.96
N GLY A 81 -1.58 -1.00 -17.21
CA GLY A 81 -1.93 -0.17 -18.36
C GLY A 81 -3.41 -0.09 -18.69
N PHE A 82 -4.28 -0.81 -17.98
CA PHE A 82 -5.71 -0.79 -18.27
C PHE A 82 -6.34 0.52 -17.79
N ASP A 83 -7.29 1.04 -18.56
CA ASP A 83 -8.02 2.27 -18.24
C ASP A 83 -9.54 2.05 -18.11
N ASP A 84 -10.02 0.81 -18.31
CA ASP A 84 -11.42 0.44 -18.06
C ASP A 84 -11.67 0.28 -16.55
N PRO A 85 -12.50 1.14 -15.92
CA PRO A 85 -12.79 1.04 -14.48
C PRO A 85 -13.40 -0.31 -14.07
N ALA A 86 -14.07 -1.03 -14.98
CA ALA A 86 -14.65 -2.34 -14.70
C ALA A 86 -13.59 -3.44 -14.47
N SER A 87 -12.33 -3.18 -14.82
CA SER A 87 -11.20 -4.07 -14.53
C SER A 87 -10.73 -3.99 -13.07
N PHE A 88 -11.24 -3.06 -12.27
CA PHE A 88 -10.75 -2.74 -10.94
C PHE A 88 -11.85 -2.67 -9.89
N PHE A 89 -11.46 -2.77 -8.62
CA PHE A 89 -12.40 -2.64 -7.51
C PHE A 89 -12.74 -1.18 -7.24
N HIS A 90 -13.97 -0.96 -6.77
CA HIS A 90 -14.42 0.34 -6.29
C HIS A 90 -13.60 0.82 -5.09
N LYS A 91 -13.49 2.15 -4.94
CA LYS A 91 -12.79 2.80 -3.83
C LYS A 91 -13.27 2.28 -2.47
N SER A 92 -14.57 2.09 -2.28
CA SER A 92 -15.13 1.60 -1.02
C SER A 92 -14.56 0.22 -0.65
N VAL A 93 -14.49 -0.70 -1.61
CA VAL A 93 -13.91 -2.04 -1.40
C VAL A 93 -12.41 -1.94 -1.15
N LEU A 94 -11.68 -1.11 -1.91
CA LEU A 94 -10.25 -0.89 -1.68
C LEU A 94 -9.96 -0.40 -0.26
N LEU A 95 -10.75 0.57 0.24
CA LEU A 95 -10.57 1.11 1.58
C LEU A 95 -10.95 0.09 2.67
N GLU A 96 -12.00 -0.70 2.46
CA GLU A 96 -12.35 -1.79 3.37
C GLU A 96 -11.21 -2.81 3.49
N VAL A 97 -10.70 -3.29 2.35
CA VAL A 97 -9.59 -4.25 2.32
C VAL A 97 -8.32 -3.63 2.91
N PHE A 98 -8.03 -2.36 2.61
CA PHE A 98 -6.91 -1.64 3.23
C PHE A 98 -6.99 -1.67 4.75
N HIS A 99 -8.14 -1.34 5.34
CA HIS A 99 -8.27 -1.32 6.80
C HIS A 99 -8.08 -2.70 7.42
N GLN A 100 -8.61 -3.75 6.79
CA GLN A 100 -8.42 -5.14 7.24
C GLN A 100 -6.95 -5.56 7.18
N GLN A 101 -6.28 -5.34 6.04
CA GLN A 101 -4.87 -5.68 5.86
C GLN A 101 -3.97 -4.86 6.80
N ARG A 102 -4.25 -3.57 6.99
CA ARG A 102 -3.46 -2.68 7.87
C ARG A 102 -3.56 -3.07 9.33
N ALA A 103 -4.76 -3.43 9.81
CA ALA A 103 -4.93 -3.92 11.18
C ALA A 103 -4.17 -5.24 11.41
N ALA A 104 -4.25 -6.16 10.44
CA ALA A 104 -3.51 -7.42 10.49
C ALA A 104 -1.99 -7.22 10.44
N LEU A 105 -1.50 -6.31 9.59
CA LEU A 105 -0.08 -5.96 9.49
C LEU A 105 0.47 -5.42 10.81
N LEU A 106 -0.27 -4.53 11.48
CA LEU A 106 0.14 -4.01 12.79
C LEU A 106 0.14 -5.11 13.87
N THR A 107 -0.84 -6.02 13.82
CA THR A 107 -0.87 -7.20 14.70
C THR A 107 0.31 -8.13 14.44
N ALA A 108 0.66 -8.34 13.17
CA ALA A 108 1.81 -9.13 12.75
C ALA A 108 3.12 -8.50 13.25
N LEU A 109 3.27 -7.17 13.13
CA LEU A 109 4.43 -6.44 13.67
C LEU A 109 4.57 -6.64 15.18
N ASP A 110 3.46 -6.58 15.92
CA ASP A 110 3.44 -6.78 17.37
C ASP A 110 3.78 -8.21 17.80
N SER A 111 3.66 -9.19 16.90
CA SER A 111 4.00 -10.59 17.18
C SER A 111 5.48 -10.94 16.99
N VAL A 112 6.26 -10.07 16.34
CA VAL A 112 7.67 -10.30 16.00
C VAL A 112 8.57 -9.70 17.09
N SER A 113 9.62 -10.41 17.53
CA SER A 113 10.59 -9.86 18.49
C SER A 113 11.53 -8.84 17.82
N ALA A 114 12.31 -8.09 18.61
CA ALA A 114 13.30 -7.16 18.05
C ALA A 114 14.35 -7.88 17.19
N GLU A 115 14.82 -9.03 17.65
CA GLU A 115 15.75 -9.90 16.91
C GLU A 115 15.07 -10.51 15.66
N GLY A 116 13.76 -10.79 15.75
CA GLY A 116 12.97 -11.25 14.61
C GLY A 116 12.93 -10.25 13.46
N LEU A 117 12.92 -8.94 13.76
CA LEU A 117 12.96 -7.89 12.75
C LEU A 117 14.28 -7.86 11.97
N GLU A 118 15.36 -8.41 12.53
CA GLU A 118 16.69 -8.49 11.89
C GLU A 118 16.86 -9.76 11.02
N GLN A 119 15.89 -10.67 11.01
CA GLN A 119 15.95 -11.84 10.13
C GLN A 119 16.01 -11.42 8.66
N ALA A 120 16.79 -12.17 7.89
CA ALA A 120 16.88 -11.96 6.45
C ALA A 120 15.51 -12.17 5.78
N SER A 121 15.18 -11.29 4.84
CA SER A 121 14.00 -11.47 4.01
C SER A 121 14.18 -12.62 3.01
N PRO A 122 13.09 -13.15 2.43
CA PRO A 122 13.17 -14.05 1.29
C PRO A 122 13.96 -13.45 0.12
N ASP A 123 14.69 -14.28 -0.63
CA ASP A 123 15.60 -13.87 -1.73
C ASP A 123 14.99 -12.85 -2.71
N ARG A 124 13.71 -13.02 -3.05
CA ARG A 124 12.99 -12.14 -3.99
C ARG A 124 12.88 -10.68 -3.53
N PHE A 125 13.09 -10.40 -2.24
CA PHE A 125 13.03 -9.06 -1.64
C PHE A 125 14.40 -8.53 -1.23
N GLN A 126 15.44 -9.37 -1.22
CA GLN A 126 16.72 -9.09 -0.59
C GLN A 126 17.43 -7.83 -1.14
N SER A 127 17.17 -7.48 -2.41
CA SER A 127 17.79 -6.33 -3.07
C SER A 127 17.28 -4.96 -2.59
N PHE A 128 16.07 -4.91 -2.02
CA PHE A 128 15.44 -3.65 -1.58
C PHE A 128 14.90 -3.70 -0.14
N ALA A 129 14.70 -4.89 0.41
CA ALA A 129 14.28 -5.11 1.79
C ALA A 129 15.11 -6.25 2.42
N PRO A 130 16.38 -6.01 2.80
CA PRO A 130 17.29 -7.06 3.24
C PRO A 130 16.86 -7.82 4.51
N VAL A 131 16.12 -7.17 5.41
CA VAL A 131 15.61 -7.79 6.64
C VAL A 131 14.12 -7.54 6.83
N TRP A 132 13.47 -8.30 7.72
CA TRP A 132 12.02 -8.23 7.95
C TRP A 132 11.55 -6.82 8.35
N ALA A 133 12.37 -6.07 9.09
CA ALA A 133 12.09 -4.67 9.41
C ALA A 133 11.81 -3.83 8.16
N ASN A 134 12.54 -4.05 7.06
CA ASN A 134 12.33 -3.32 5.81
C ASN A 134 10.96 -3.64 5.20
N LEU A 135 10.49 -4.89 5.27
CA LEU A 135 9.18 -5.27 4.74
C LEU A 135 8.02 -4.60 5.49
N PHE A 136 8.14 -4.44 6.82
CA PHE A 136 7.19 -3.64 7.60
C PHE A 136 7.30 -2.14 7.30
N GLU A 137 8.52 -1.63 7.12
CA GLU A 137 8.76 -0.21 6.82
C GLU A 137 8.09 0.21 5.50
N LEU A 138 8.12 -0.66 4.49
CA LEU A 138 7.50 -0.43 3.19
C LEU A 138 6.00 -0.14 3.28
N ALA A 139 5.29 -0.66 4.29
CA ALA A 139 3.87 -0.36 4.49
C ALA A 139 3.59 1.12 4.81
N GLY A 140 4.61 1.90 5.18
CA GLY A 140 4.55 3.35 5.25
C GLY A 140 5.20 4.03 4.04
N SER A 141 6.47 3.71 3.76
CA SER A 141 7.26 4.46 2.78
C SER A 141 6.83 4.24 1.32
N HIS A 142 6.45 3.02 0.95
CA HIS A 142 5.98 2.70 -0.41
C HIS A 142 4.69 3.47 -0.73
N TRP A 143 3.78 3.55 0.24
CA TRP A 143 2.56 4.32 0.18
C TRP A 143 2.83 5.83 0.05
N LEU A 144 3.77 6.37 0.84
CA LEU A 144 4.19 7.78 0.75
C LEU A 144 4.82 8.11 -0.60
N MET A 145 5.61 7.21 -1.19
CA MET A 145 6.15 7.38 -2.54
C MET A 145 5.03 7.60 -3.56
N HIS A 146 3.96 6.79 -3.49
CA HIS A 146 2.80 6.94 -4.38
C HIS A 146 1.98 8.22 -4.11
N CYS A 147 1.93 8.71 -2.86
CA CYS A 147 1.27 9.98 -2.53
C CYS A 147 1.85 11.17 -3.30
N GLY A 148 3.15 11.15 -3.65
CA GLY A 148 3.75 12.18 -4.51
C GLY A 148 3.03 12.31 -5.87
N GLN A 149 2.56 11.18 -6.42
CA GLN A 149 1.80 11.15 -7.66
C GLN A 149 0.36 11.62 -7.43
N TRP A 150 -0.25 11.30 -6.28
CA TRP A 150 -1.60 11.73 -5.93
C TRP A 150 -1.68 13.24 -5.73
N ALA A 151 -0.63 13.86 -5.19
CA ALA A 151 -0.51 15.32 -5.09
C ALA A 151 -0.56 16.02 -6.46
N VAL A 152 0.03 15.40 -7.49
CA VAL A 152 -0.05 15.91 -8.87
C VAL A 152 -1.48 15.79 -9.40
N VAL A 153 -2.12 14.64 -9.23
CA VAL A 153 -3.51 14.44 -9.67
C VAL A 153 -4.46 15.45 -9.00
N ARG A 154 -4.31 15.71 -7.70
CA ARG A 154 -5.12 16.75 -7.01
C ARG A 154 -5.01 18.11 -7.69
N ARG A 155 -3.80 18.54 -8.04
CA ARG A 155 -3.54 19.83 -8.72
C ARG A 155 -4.17 19.86 -10.12
N GLN A 156 -4.09 18.76 -10.86
CA GLN A 156 -4.71 18.65 -12.19
C GLN A 156 -6.23 18.85 -12.17
N ILE A 157 -6.88 18.52 -11.05
CA ILE A 157 -8.35 18.50 -10.93
C ILE A 157 -8.88 19.66 -10.08
N GLY A 158 -8.01 20.65 -9.79
CA GLY A 158 -8.37 21.86 -9.06
C GLY A 158 -8.69 21.66 -7.57
N LYS A 159 -8.34 20.49 -6.98
CA LYS A 159 -8.47 20.28 -5.55
C LYS A 159 -7.35 21.00 -4.78
N PRO A 160 -7.62 21.48 -3.55
CA PRO A 160 -6.60 22.16 -2.76
C PRO A 160 -5.43 21.22 -2.45
N PRO A 161 -4.20 21.77 -2.34
CA PRO A 161 -3.05 21.01 -1.90
C PRO A 161 -3.28 20.48 -0.47
N LEU A 162 -2.65 19.35 -0.17
CA LEU A 162 -2.57 18.79 1.17
C LEU A 162 -1.09 18.69 1.53
N PHE A 163 -0.75 19.09 2.77
CA PHE A 163 0.60 19.12 3.36
C PHE A 163 1.60 20.07 2.67
#